data_AF-A0A6G1JC80-F1
#
_entry.id   AF-A0A6G1JC80-F1
#
_cell.length_a   1.000
_cell.length_b   1.000
_cell.length_c   1.000
_cell.angle_alpha   90.00
_cell.angle_beta   90.00
_cell.angle_gamma   90.00
#
_symmetry.space_group_name_H-M   'P 1'
#
loop_
_entity.id
_entity.type
_entity.pdbx_description
1 polymer ?
#
loop_
_entity_poly.entity_id
_entity_poly.type
_entity_poly.pdbx_seq_one_letter_code
_entity_poly.pdbx_strand_id
1 'polypeptide(L)'
;DLPKTMRDAVTTCRRLSIRYLWIDALWIIQGQEGDFPHEAARMKAIYSGCIFTIAAADSKNPHGGCFRDRSPLCLSDCLVFQGEEHAIFIKSSVKRCGVMGNGGTPGECVLDKRAWVFQERMLSPRTLYFGHDNIHFECCEGLICAKAPECKEGRTCHAHRDFSLKFIFLTLITLDAHPLTDSLHTFQQMWRRILRYYSETALSHQEGRLSAIAGVVSALQDNLRL
;
A
#
# COMPACT_ATOMS: atom_id res chain seq x y z
N ASP A 1 3.29 26.93 3.96
CA ASP A 1 2.55 26.34 2.80
C ASP A 1 2.16 24.90 3.05
N LEU A 2 0.97 24.50 2.57
CA LEU A 2 0.48 23.11 2.65
C LEU A 2 1.35 22.18 1.78
N PRO A 3 1.91 21.06 2.29
CA PRO A 3 2.75 20.16 1.51
C PRO A 3 2.08 19.64 0.22
N LYS A 4 2.89 19.44 -0.83
CA LYS A 4 2.39 19.00 -2.15
C LYS A 4 1.64 17.67 -2.06
N THR A 5 2.15 16.71 -1.27
CA THR A 5 1.49 15.41 -1.06
C THR A 5 0.07 15.55 -0.51
N MET A 6 -0.17 16.50 0.39
CA MET A 6 -1.51 16.75 0.94
C MET A 6 -2.45 17.36 -0.12
N ARG A 7 -1.93 18.28 -0.95
CA ARG A 7 -2.71 18.87 -2.06
C ARG A 7 -3.07 17.82 -3.12
N ASP A 8 -2.13 16.94 -3.44
CA ASP A 8 -2.37 15.84 -4.39
C ASP A 8 -3.35 14.81 -3.82
N ALA A 9 -3.31 14.55 -2.50
CA ALA A 9 -4.29 13.72 -1.82
C ALA A 9 -5.71 14.30 -1.91
N VAL A 10 -5.88 15.61 -1.64
CA VAL A 10 -7.17 16.31 -1.83
C VAL A 10 -7.65 16.20 -3.27
N THR A 11 -6.76 16.40 -4.24
CA THR A 11 -7.09 16.28 -5.67
C THR A 11 -7.54 14.87 -6.03
N THR A 12 -6.86 13.86 -5.50
CA THR A 12 -7.19 12.44 -5.68
C THR A 12 -8.58 12.12 -5.12
N CYS A 13 -8.86 12.52 -3.87
CA CYS A 13 -10.17 12.32 -3.26
C CYS A 13 -11.29 12.98 -4.07
N ARG A 14 -11.11 14.24 -4.51
CA ARG A 14 -12.10 14.96 -5.33
C ARG A 14 -12.37 14.24 -6.66
N ARG A 15 -11.32 13.79 -7.37
CA ARG A 15 -11.46 13.06 -8.63
C ARG A 15 -12.17 11.72 -8.46
N LEU A 16 -12.03 11.09 -7.30
CA LEU A 16 -12.69 9.82 -6.97
C LEU A 16 -14.02 10.01 -6.23
N SER A 17 -14.55 11.24 -6.15
CA SER A 17 -15.79 11.57 -5.44
C SER A 17 -15.80 11.14 -3.96
N ILE A 18 -14.63 11.17 -3.31
CA ILE A 18 -14.47 10.89 -1.88
C ILE A 18 -14.52 12.21 -1.11
N ARG A 19 -15.48 12.29 -0.18
CA ARG A 19 -15.73 13.49 0.63
C ARG A 19 -14.75 13.69 1.79
N TYR A 20 -14.25 12.59 2.37
CA TYR A 20 -13.49 12.63 3.61
C TYR A 20 -12.04 12.19 3.39
N LEU A 21 -11.11 12.96 3.95
CA LEU A 21 -9.68 12.71 3.91
C LEU A 21 -9.11 12.93 5.32
N TRP A 22 -8.43 11.91 5.83
CA TRP A 22 -7.70 11.97 7.10
C TRP A 22 -6.20 11.99 6.80
N ILE A 23 -5.46 12.86 7.52
CA ILE A 23 -4.01 13.03 7.40
C ILE A 23 -3.43 13.23 8.80
N ASP A 24 -2.62 12.29 9.27
CA ASP A 24 -2.00 12.30 10.60
C ASP A 24 -1.43 13.69 11.00
N ALA A 25 -0.65 14.32 10.13
CA ALA A 25 -0.01 15.60 10.38
C ALA A 25 -0.97 16.80 10.52
N LEU A 26 -2.25 16.64 10.17
CA LEU A 26 -3.30 17.66 10.35
C LEU A 26 -4.21 17.36 11.54
N TRP A 27 -4.29 16.09 11.96
CA TRP A 27 -5.27 15.63 12.94
C TRP A 27 -4.65 15.21 14.27
N ILE A 28 -3.33 15.00 14.32
CA ILE A 28 -2.58 14.61 15.52
C ILE A 28 -1.73 15.80 15.97
N ILE A 29 -1.98 16.26 17.18
CA ILE A 29 -1.17 17.26 17.88
C ILE A 29 0.15 16.60 18.27
N GLN A 30 1.25 17.10 17.70
CA GLN A 30 2.60 16.58 17.93
C GLN A 30 3.25 17.23 19.17
N GLY A 31 4.20 16.54 19.80
CA GLY A 31 5.00 17.06 20.92
C GLY A 31 4.69 16.42 22.27
N GLN A 32 5.34 16.90 23.33
CA GLN A 32 5.26 16.33 24.68
C GLN A 32 3.85 16.39 25.29
N GLU A 33 3.10 17.45 24.97
CA GLU A 33 1.69 17.63 25.36
C GLU A 33 0.73 17.26 24.22
N GLY A 34 1.24 16.56 23.21
CA GLY A 34 0.47 16.11 22.06
C GLY A 34 -0.45 14.93 22.38
N ASP A 35 -1.38 14.66 21.47
CA ASP A 35 -2.34 13.56 21.57
C ASP A 35 -1.89 12.30 20.83
N PHE A 36 -0.63 12.26 20.38
CA PHE A 36 -0.05 11.11 19.68
C PHE A 36 -0.32 9.76 20.37
N PRO A 37 -0.15 9.57 21.70
CA PRO A 37 -0.46 8.30 22.33
C PRO A 37 -1.93 7.86 22.19
N HIS A 38 -2.85 8.83 22.22
CA HIS A 38 -4.28 8.58 22.04
C HIS A 38 -4.61 8.24 20.59
N GLU A 39 -4.10 9.02 19.63
CA GLU A 39 -4.35 8.81 18.21
C GLU A 39 -3.64 7.57 17.66
N ALA A 40 -2.46 7.23 18.18
CA ALA A 40 -1.75 5.99 17.85
C ALA A 40 -2.60 4.74 18.18
N ALA A 41 -3.34 4.75 19.30
CA ALA A 41 -4.25 3.67 19.65
C ALA A 41 -5.44 3.54 18.67
N ARG A 42 -5.82 4.65 18.02
CA ARG A 42 -6.93 4.70 17.05
C ARG A 42 -6.51 4.39 15.62
N MET A 43 -5.21 4.40 15.31
CA MET A 43 -4.68 4.12 13.97
C MET A 43 -5.23 2.82 13.38
N LYS A 44 -5.43 1.77 14.21
CA LYS A 44 -6.05 0.52 13.74
C LYS A 44 -7.43 0.76 13.13
N ALA A 45 -8.32 1.41 13.88
CA ALA A 45 -9.68 1.70 13.43
C ALA A 45 -9.71 2.67 12.25
N ILE A 46 -8.80 3.65 12.20
CA ILE A 46 -8.69 4.62 11.11
C ILE A 46 -8.30 3.92 9.81
N TYR A 47 -7.22 3.14 9.82
CA TYR A 47 -6.74 2.46 8.63
C TYR A 47 -7.64 1.29 8.22
N SER A 48 -8.12 0.46 9.16
CA SER A 48 -9.03 -0.65 8.82
C SER A 48 -10.40 -0.17 8.34
N GLY A 49 -10.86 1.00 8.78
CA GLY A 49 -12.12 1.62 8.39
C GLY A 49 -12.03 2.50 7.13
N CYS A 50 -10.85 2.69 6.54
CA CYS A 50 -10.70 3.56 5.37
C CYS A 50 -11.17 2.87 4.08
N ILE A 51 -11.62 3.67 3.09
CA ILE A 51 -11.92 3.14 1.75
C ILE A 51 -10.63 2.66 1.09
N PHE A 52 -9.60 3.51 1.11
CA PHE A 52 -8.22 3.18 0.75
C PHE A 52 -7.25 4.19 1.38
N THR A 53 -5.98 3.82 1.44
CA THR A 53 -4.87 4.72 1.79
C THR A 53 -4.15 5.22 0.55
N ILE A 54 -3.76 6.49 0.53
CA ILE A 54 -2.97 7.10 -0.56
C ILE A 54 -1.49 7.03 -0.18
N ALA A 55 -0.68 6.37 -1.01
CA ALA A 55 0.76 6.25 -0.81
C ALA A 55 1.51 7.02 -1.90
N ALA A 56 2.23 8.08 -1.52
CA ALA A 56 3.17 8.80 -2.39
C ALA A 56 4.49 8.01 -2.53
N ALA A 57 4.43 6.85 -3.18
CA ALA A 57 5.48 5.83 -3.19
C ALA A 57 6.82 6.30 -3.79
N ASP A 58 6.80 7.30 -4.67
CA ASP A 58 8.00 7.88 -5.28
C ASP A 58 8.43 9.22 -4.64
N SER A 59 7.84 9.60 -3.50
CA SER A 59 8.15 10.86 -2.82
C SER A 59 8.98 10.63 -1.56
N LYS A 60 10.21 11.14 -1.54
CA LYS A 60 11.11 11.06 -0.35
C LYS A 60 10.68 11.97 0.80
N ASN A 61 9.87 12.99 0.53
CA ASN A 61 9.37 13.94 1.53
C ASN A 61 7.95 14.45 1.17
N PRO A 62 7.27 15.16 2.07
CA PRO A 62 5.91 15.67 1.82
C PRO A 62 5.78 16.72 0.70
N HIS A 63 6.89 17.26 0.19
CA HIS A 63 6.89 18.28 -0.86
C HIS A 63 7.02 17.69 -2.28
N GLY A 64 7.42 16.42 -2.43
CA GLY A 64 7.53 15.79 -3.76
C GLY A 64 6.17 15.49 -4.43
N GLY A 65 5.13 15.21 -3.63
CA GLY A 65 3.78 14.95 -4.14
C GLY A 65 3.60 13.55 -4.75
N CYS A 66 2.36 13.26 -5.14
CA CYS A 66 1.94 12.00 -5.74
C CYS A 66 2.07 12.00 -7.27
N PHE A 67 1.81 13.14 -7.92
CA PHE A 67 1.73 13.16 -9.39
C PHE A 67 3.10 13.27 -10.04
N ARG A 68 3.24 12.59 -11.19
CA ARG A 68 4.45 12.58 -12.02
C ARG A 68 4.06 12.85 -13.46
N ASP A 69 4.85 13.68 -14.13
CA ASP A 69 4.75 13.83 -15.58
C ASP A 69 5.38 12.59 -16.21
N ARG A 70 4.58 11.88 -17.02
CA ARG A 70 4.96 10.62 -17.63
C ARG A 70 4.65 10.67 -19.11
N SER A 71 5.47 9.98 -19.89
CA SER A 71 5.13 9.74 -21.30
C SER A 71 3.84 8.90 -21.37
N PRO A 72 2.88 9.25 -22.23
CA PRO A 72 1.70 8.42 -22.47
C PRO A 72 2.06 6.98 -22.87
N LEU A 73 3.23 6.80 -23.51
CA LEU A 73 3.78 5.50 -23.90
C LEU A 73 4.10 4.60 -22.71
N CYS A 74 4.14 5.11 -21.48
CA CYS A 74 4.30 4.29 -20.28
C CYS A 74 3.03 3.48 -19.96
N LEU A 75 1.86 3.94 -20.42
CA LEU A 75 0.56 3.34 -20.09
C LEU A 75 0.00 2.50 -21.24
N SER A 76 -0.01 3.04 -22.45
CA SER A 76 -0.62 2.39 -23.61
C SER A 76 0.18 2.64 -24.88
N ASP A 77 -0.11 1.85 -25.90
CA ASP A 77 0.31 2.16 -27.27
C ASP A 77 -0.32 3.50 -27.67
N CYS A 78 0.44 4.35 -28.37
CA CYS A 78 -0.02 5.65 -28.81
C CYS A 78 -0.38 5.59 -30.30
N LEU A 79 -1.63 5.92 -30.64
CA LEU A 79 -2.05 6.09 -32.02
C LEU A 79 -1.37 7.32 -32.61
N VAL A 80 -0.64 7.15 -33.72
CA VAL A 80 0.02 8.23 -34.45
C VAL A 80 -0.73 8.58 -35.72
N PHE A 81 -1.32 7.58 -36.36
CA PHE A 81 -2.08 7.74 -37.59
C PHE A 81 -3.20 6.72 -37.68
N GLN A 82 -4.37 7.15 -38.16
CA GLN A 82 -5.51 6.29 -38.45
C GLN A 82 -6.01 6.58 -39.86
N GLY A 83 -5.81 5.63 -40.78
CA GLY A 83 -6.41 5.61 -42.11
C GLY A 83 -7.61 4.66 -42.15
N GLU A 84 -8.19 4.50 -43.34
CA GLU A 84 -9.38 3.63 -43.54
C GLU A 84 -9.06 2.14 -43.37
N GLU A 85 -7.89 1.68 -43.83
CA GLU A 85 -7.49 0.27 -43.75
C GLU A 85 -6.44 -0.04 -42.68
N HIS A 86 -5.67 0.97 -42.25
CA HIS A 86 -4.50 0.76 -41.39
C HIS A 86 -4.37 1.85 -40.32
N ALA A 87 -3.83 1.46 -39.17
CA ALA A 87 -3.46 2.36 -38.09
C ALA A 87 -2.00 2.15 -37.68
N ILE A 88 -1.29 3.25 -37.42
CA ILE A 88 0.10 3.24 -36.97
C ILE A 88 0.12 3.59 -35.49
N PHE A 89 0.74 2.72 -34.71
CA PHE A 89 0.93 2.90 -33.27
C PHE A 89 2.42 2.94 -32.92
N ILE A 90 2.78 3.83 -32.01
CA ILE A 90 4.03 3.70 -31.26
C ILE A 90 3.78 2.75 -30.09
N LYS A 91 4.51 1.63 -30.09
CA LYS A 91 4.45 0.62 -29.03
C LYS A 91 4.90 1.21 -27.69
N SER A 92 4.15 0.91 -26.64
CA SER A 92 4.54 1.19 -25.27
C SER A 92 5.90 0.54 -24.93
N SER A 93 6.81 1.32 -24.32
CA SER A 93 8.19 0.91 -24.03
C SER A 93 8.33 -0.05 -22.84
N VAL A 94 7.34 -0.12 -21.96
CA VAL A 94 7.43 -0.88 -20.70
C VAL A 94 6.75 -2.24 -20.84
N LYS A 95 7.48 -3.35 -20.85
CA LYS A 95 6.92 -4.65 -21.24
C LYS A 95 6.05 -5.37 -20.19
N ARG A 96 6.09 -5.01 -18.89
CA ARG A 96 5.27 -5.63 -17.83
C ARG A 96 4.92 -4.65 -16.72
N CYS A 97 3.86 -4.96 -15.96
CA CYS A 97 3.68 -4.48 -14.59
C CYS A 97 4.78 -5.13 -13.75
N GLY A 98 6.03 -4.68 -13.94
CA GLY A 98 7.23 -5.36 -13.49
C GLY A 98 7.86 -4.59 -12.35
N VAL A 99 8.00 -5.27 -11.22
CA VAL A 99 8.77 -4.90 -10.02
C VAL A 99 10.29 -4.91 -10.28
N MET A 100 10.70 -4.56 -11.51
CA MET A 100 12.13 -4.53 -11.85
C MET A 100 12.70 -3.14 -11.55
N GLY A 101 13.11 -2.96 -10.30
CA GLY A 101 14.40 -2.34 -9.96
C GLY A 101 14.45 -0.81 -9.84
N ASN A 102 13.40 -0.07 -10.20
CA ASN A 102 13.45 1.40 -10.16
C ASN A 102 12.82 2.02 -8.90
N GLY A 103 12.30 1.20 -7.97
CA GLY A 103 11.57 1.68 -6.79
C GLY A 103 10.19 2.27 -7.12
N GLY A 104 9.36 2.47 -6.10
CA GLY A 104 8.01 3.04 -6.25
C GLY A 104 6.88 2.01 -6.45
N THR A 105 7.19 0.72 -6.38
CA THR A 105 6.24 -0.39 -6.28
C THR A 105 5.99 -0.76 -4.81
N PRO A 106 4.81 -1.31 -4.45
CA PRO A 106 4.55 -1.74 -3.08
C PRO A 106 5.53 -2.83 -2.64
N GLY A 107 6.29 -2.59 -1.57
CA GLY A 107 7.30 -3.50 -1.03
C GLY A 107 8.74 -3.11 -1.37
N GLU A 108 8.93 -2.18 -2.32
CA GLU A 108 10.26 -1.71 -2.74
C GLU A 108 10.34 -0.18 -2.77
N CYS A 109 9.31 0.53 -2.30
CA CYS A 109 9.27 1.98 -2.36
C CYS A 109 9.91 2.63 -1.13
N VAL A 110 10.18 3.93 -1.23
CA VAL A 110 10.83 4.68 -0.12
C VAL A 110 9.98 4.67 1.16
N LEU A 111 8.66 4.51 1.03
CA LEU A 111 7.74 4.44 2.17
C LEU A 111 7.85 3.11 2.91
N ASP A 112 8.14 2.00 2.23
CA ASP A 112 8.24 0.67 2.87
C ASP A 112 9.43 0.60 3.85
N LYS A 113 10.37 1.55 3.77
CA LYS A 113 11.45 1.69 4.76
C LYS A 113 10.99 2.30 6.08
N ARG A 114 9.77 2.82 6.20
CA ARG A 114 9.28 3.47 7.44
C ARG A 114 8.47 2.47 8.24
N ALA A 115 8.89 2.19 9.49
CA ALA A 115 8.20 1.24 10.36
C ALA A 115 6.69 1.53 10.50
N TRP A 116 6.31 2.79 10.66
CA TRP A 116 4.90 3.19 10.75
C TRP A 116 4.07 2.81 9.53
N VAL A 117 4.63 2.98 8.32
CA VAL A 117 3.96 2.65 7.05
C VAL A 117 3.61 1.17 6.97
N PHE A 118 4.35 0.30 7.67
CA PHE A 118 4.02 -1.12 7.76
C PHE A 118 2.60 -1.34 8.28
N GLN A 119 2.25 -0.72 9.41
CA GLN A 119 0.92 -0.81 9.99
C GLN A 119 -0.14 -0.16 9.08
N GLU A 120 0.16 1.01 8.51
CA GLU A 120 -0.76 1.72 7.60
C GLU A 120 -1.12 0.82 6.41
N ARG A 121 -0.11 0.20 5.79
CA ARG A 121 -0.29 -0.73 4.67
C ARG A 121 -1.05 -1.98 5.10
N MET A 122 -0.68 -2.62 6.20
CA MET A 122 -1.27 -3.90 6.62
C MET A 122 -2.75 -3.77 7.00
N LEU A 123 -3.10 -2.70 7.71
CA LEU A 123 -4.46 -2.50 8.22
C LEU A 123 -5.41 -1.90 7.18
N SER A 124 -4.90 -1.15 6.21
CA SER A 124 -5.75 -0.58 5.15
C SER A 124 -6.36 -1.69 4.26
N PRO A 125 -7.68 -1.71 4.01
CA PRO A 125 -8.27 -2.68 3.09
C PRO A 125 -7.70 -2.59 1.66
N ARG A 126 -7.39 -1.36 1.25
CA ARG A 126 -6.88 -1.02 -0.08
C ARG A 126 -5.82 0.06 0.03
N THR A 127 -4.83 0.05 -0.86
CA THR A 127 -3.82 1.11 -0.95
C THR A 127 -3.60 1.51 -2.40
N LEU A 128 -3.70 2.81 -2.68
CA LEU A 128 -3.42 3.42 -3.97
C LEU A 128 -2.02 4.04 -3.95
N TYR A 129 -1.09 3.40 -4.64
CA TYR A 129 0.31 3.82 -4.71
C TYR A 129 0.58 4.66 -5.95
N PHE A 130 1.05 5.88 -5.73
CA PHE A 130 1.58 6.75 -6.75
C PHE A 130 3.10 6.55 -6.86
N GLY A 131 3.51 5.61 -7.71
CA GLY A 131 4.92 5.29 -7.98
C GLY A 131 5.57 6.21 -9.01
N HIS A 132 6.81 5.92 -9.40
CA HIS A 132 7.52 6.68 -10.44
C HIS A 132 6.87 6.44 -11.80
N ASP A 133 6.80 5.17 -12.22
CA ASP A 133 6.40 4.77 -13.56
C ASP A 133 4.88 4.52 -13.71
N ASN A 134 4.21 4.09 -12.63
CA ASN A 134 2.80 3.71 -12.67
C ASN A 134 2.07 4.01 -11.36
N ILE A 135 0.73 3.97 -11.42
CA ILE A 135 -0.13 3.89 -10.24
C ILE A 135 -0.43 2.41 -9.99
N HIS A 136 -0.31 1.99 -8.73
CA HIS A 136 -0.64 0.63 -8.30
C HIS A 136 -1.80 0.63 -7.33
N PHE A 137 -2.60 -0.43 -7.37
CA PHE A 137 -3.70 -0.66 -6.45
C PHE A 137 -3.51 -2.02 -5.79
N GLU A 138 -3.32 -2.01 -4.47
CA GLU A 138 -3.15 -3.22 -3.65
C GLU A 138 -4.39 -3.43 -2.79
N CYS A 139 -4.89 -4.67 -2.75
CA CYS A 139 -5.92 -5.12 -1.84
C CYS A 139 -5.60 -6.53 -1.32
N CYS A 140 -6.48 -7.12 -0.51
CA CYS A 140 -6.27 -8.47 0.02
C CYS A 140 -6.29 -9.58 -1.05
N GLU A 141 -6.86 -9.32 -2.23
CA GLU A 141 -6.95 -10.30 -3.33
C GLU A 141 -5.77 -10.25 -4.31
N GLY A 142 -4.97 -9.16 -4.25
CA GLY A 142 -3.81 -8.97 -5.10
C GLY A 142 -3.43 -7.51 -5.33
N LEU A 143 -2.51 -7.34 -6.28
CA LEU A 143 -1.91 -6.08 -6.70
C LEU A 143 -2.07 -5.93 -8.21
N ILE A 144 -2.63 -4.81 -8.64
CA ILE A 144 -2.75 -4.41 -10.06
C ILE A 144 -2.08 -3.04 -10.28
N CYS A 145 -1.90 -2.66 -11.55
CA CYS A 145 -1.41 -1.32 -11.91
C CYS A 145 -2.24 -0.74 -13.06
N ALA A 146 -2.16 0.58 -13.28
CA ALA A 146 -2.99 1.25 -14.28
C ALA A 146 -2.77 0.75 -15.72
N LYS A 147 -1.65 0.06 -16.00
CA LYS A 147 -1.38 -0.59 -17.29
C LYS A 147 -2.10 -1.95 -17.45
N ALA A 148 -2.34 -2.65 -16.35
CA ALA A 148 -3.02 -3.93 -16.32
C ALA A 148 -4.10 -3.88 -15.21
N PRO A 149 -5.18 -3.09 -15.43
CA PRO A 149 -6.20 -2.86 -14.41
C PRO A 149 -7.11 -4.08 -14.19
N GLU A 150 -7.10 -5.04 -15.11
CA GLU A 150 -7.90 -6.25 -15.03
C GLU A 150 -7.16 -7.35 -14.25
N CYS A 151 -7.73 -7.72 -13.10
CA CYS A 151 -7.34 -8.94 -12.39
C CYS A 151 -8.03 -10.12 -13.10
N LYS A 152 -7.47 -10.63 -14.19
CA LYS A 152 -8.10 -11.74 -14.93
C LYS A 152 -8.08 -13.00 -14.07
N GLU A 153 -9.23 -13.68 -13.95
CA GLU A 153 -9.32 -15.00 -13.31
C GLU A 153 -8.23 -15.94 -13.86
N GLY A 154 -7.47 -16.57 -12.97
CA GLY A 154 -6.34 -17.45 -13.33
C GLY A 154 -5.05 -16.75 -13.78
N ARG A 155 -5.08 -15.42 -13.97
CA ARG A 155 -3.91 -14.54 -14.14
C ARG A 155 -4.02 -13.41 -13.14
N THR A 156 -3.76 -13.74 -11.88
CA THR A 156 -3.13 -12.74 -11.03
C THR A 156 -1.90 -12.21 -11.77
N CYS A 157 -1.48 -11.01 -11.46
CA CYS A 157 -0.07 -10.66 -11.62
C CYS A 157 0.70 -11.71 -10.79
N HIS A 158 1.02 -12.87 -11.38
CA HIS A 158 1.43 -14.10 -10.68
C HIS A 158 2.68 -13.88 -9.81
N ALA A 159 3.40 -12.78 -10.03
CA ALA A 159 4.48 -12.35 -9.18
C ALA A 159 4.08 -11.95 -7.73
N HIS A 160 2.79 -11.79 -7.40
CA HIS A 160 2.40 -11.11 -6.14
C HIS A 160 1.39 -11.80 -5.22
N ARG A 161 0.72 -12.90 -5.61
CA ARG A 161 -0.20 -13.59 -4.66
C ARG A 161 0.54 -14.30 -3.54
N ASP A 162 1.63 -14.98 -3.84
CA ASP A 162 2.40 -15.73 -2.83
C ASP A 162 3.20 -14.82 -1.87
N PHE A 163 3.24 -13.51 -2.13
CA PHE A 163 4.05 -12.52 -1.40
C PHE A 163 3.31 -11.25 -0.96
N SER A 164 2.00 -11.09 -1.25
CA SER A 164 1.26 -9.90 -0.79
C SER A 164 1.13 -9.95 0.73
N LEU A 165 1.73 -8.95 1.39
CA LEU A 165 1.65 -8.77 2.85
C LEU A 165 0.20 -8.71 3.34
N LYS A 166 -0.68 -8.04 2.60
CA LYS A 166 -2.11 -7.99 2.93
C LYS A 166 -2.80 -9.35 2.84
N PHE A 167 -2.43 -10.19 1.86
CA PHE A 167 -2.97 -11.55 1.73
C PHE A 167 -2.50 -12.47 2.86
N ILE A 168 -1.21 -12.41 3.21
CA ILE A 168 -0.65 -13.15 4.35
C ILE A 168 -1.36 -12.73 5.65
N PHE A 169 -1.54 -11.41 5.83
CA PHE A 169 -2.23 -10.87 6.98
C PHE A 169 -3.70 -11.29 7.06
N LEU A 170 -4.44 -11.18 5.94
CA LEU A 170 -5.83 -11.60 5.87
C LEU A 170 -5.95 -13.08 6.24
N THR A 171 -5.12 -13.93 5.62
CA THR A 171 -5.10 -15.37 5.92
C THR A 171 -4.92 -15.61 7.42
N LEU A 172 -3.98 -14.90 8.06
CA LEU A 172 -3.72 -15.03 9.50
C LEU A 172 -4.91 -14.62 10.38
N ILE A 173 -5.56 -13.49 10.09
CA ILE A 173 -6.71 -13.02 10.88
C ILE A 173 -7.98 -13.83 10.59
N THR A 174 -8.02 -14.59 9.50
CA THR A 174 -9.14 -15.49 9.18
C THR A 174 -8.83 -16.97 9.46
N LEU A 175 -7.66 -17.29 10.02
CA LEU A 175 -7.32 -18.66 10.41
C LEU A 175 -8.33 -19.12 11.47
N ASP A 176 -9.10 -20.17 11.14
CA ASP A 176 -9.95 -20.81 12.13
C ASP A 176 -9.08 -21.45 13.20
N ALA A 177 -9.34 -21.13 14.47
CA ALA A 177 -8.62 -21.63 15.63
C ALA A 177 -9.04 -23.08 15.96
N HIS A 178 -9.14 -23.94 14.94
CA HIS A 178 -9.40 -25.37 15.14
C HIS A 178 -8.14 -26.07 15.66
N PRO A 179 -8.25 -27.02 16.61
CA PRO A 179 -7.13 -27.49 17.42
C PRO A 179 -6.27 -28.56 16.72
N LEU A 180 -5.94 -28.34 15.45
CA LEU A 180 -5.01 -29.19 14.70
C LEU A 180 -3.64 -28.53 14.66
N THR A 181 -2.59 -29.34 14.87
CA THR A 181 -1.16 -28.99 14.83
C THR A 181 -0.74 -28.23 13.56
N ASP A 182 -1.50 -28.37 12.46
CA ASP A 182 -1.25 -27.71 11.18
C ASP A 182 -1.58 -26.21 11.20
N SER A 183 -2.57 -25.79 12.02
CA SER A 183 -2.96 -24.38 12.16
C SER A 183 -1.87 -23.55 12.86
N LEU A 184 -1.26 -24.08 13.92
CA LEU A 184 -0.20 -23.41 14.67
C LEU A 184 1.07 -23.27 13.83
N HIS A 185 1.45 -24.30 13.08
CA HIS A 185 2.60 -24.25 12.19
C HIS A 185 2.39 -23.23 11.06
N THR A 186 1.20 -23.23 10.45
CA THR A 186 0.81 -22.24 9.43
C THR A 186 0.84 -20.81 9.98
N PHE A 187 0.27 -20.60 11.17
CA PHE A 187 0.32 -19.32 11.88
C PHE A 187 1.77 -18.85 12.09
N GLN A 188 2.62 -19.72 12.66
CA GLN A 188 4.02 -19.38 12.92
C GLN A 188 4.78 -19.03 11.64
N GLN A 189 4.57 -19.77 10.55
CA GLN A 189 5.21 -19.48 9.26
C GLN A 189 4.79 -18.12 8.72
N MET A 190 3.50 -17.83 8.68
CA MET A 190 2.98 -16.55 8.17
C MET A 190 3.38 -15.38 9.07
N TRP A 191 3.33 -15.56 10.38
CA TRP A 191 3.74 -14.54 11.35
C TRP A 191 5.23 -14.22 11.24
N ARG A 192 6.10 -15.23 11.08
CA ARG A 192 7.53 -15.01 10.82
C ARG A 192 7.77 -14.20 9.54
N ARG A 193 6.95 -14.41 8.49
CA ARG A 193 7.04 -13.59 7.26
C ARG A 193 6.70 -12.13 7.55
N ILE A 194 5.59 -11.86 8.24
CA ILE A 194 5.20 -10.50 8.66
C ILE A 194 6.32 -9.84 9.48
N LEU A 195 6.84 -10.53 10.49
CA LEU A 195 7.92 -10.01 11.33
C LEU A 195 9.20 -9.74 10.54
N ARG A 196 9.54 -10.59 9.56
CA ARG A 196 10.69 -10.36 8.68
C ARG A 196 10.55 -9.04 7.92
N TYR A 197 9.41 -8.83 7.24
CA TYR A 197 9.16 -7.56 6.53
C TYR A 197 9.18 -6.35 7.48
N TYR A 198 8.61 -6.48 8.68
CA TYR A 198 8.65 -5.41 9.67
C TYR A 198 10.10 -5.11 10.12
N SER A 199 10.91 -6.15 10.34
CA SER A 199 12.30 -6.02 10.78
C SER A 199 13.23 -5.38 9.74
N GLU A 200 12.86 -5.43 8.46
CA GLU A 200 13.59 -4.80 7.35
C GLU A 200 13.31 -3.29 7.24
N THR A 201 12.31 -2.77 7.96
CA THR A 201 12.05 -1.32 8.01
C THR A 201 13.13 -0.57 8.80
N ALA A 202 13.38 0.69 8.44
CA ALA A 202 14.23 1.58 9.22
C ALA A 202 13.51 2.00 10.51
N LEU A 203 13.99 1.47 11.63
CA LEU A 203 13.48 1.76 12.97
C LEU A 203 14.21 2.98 13.52
N SER A 204 13.81 4.18 13.07
CA SER A 204 14.47 5.46 13.41
C SER A 204 14.51 5.74 14.92
N HIS A 205 13.55 5.22 15.69
CA HIS A 205 13.48 5.36 17.15
C HIS A 205 13.13 4.03 17.81
N GLN A 206 13.93 3.62 18.80
CA GLN A 206 13.77 2.35 19.50
C GLN A 206 12.45 2.26 20.30
N GLU A 207 11.95 3.40 20.78
CA GLU A 207 10.68 3.52 21.52
C GLU A 207 9.44 3.42 20.63
N GLY A 208 9.52 3.80 19.34
CA GLY A 208 8.40 3.75 18.41
C GLY A 208 8.16 2.37 17.78
N ARG A 209 9.02 1.37 18.06
CA ARG A 209 9.00 0.07 17.38
C ARG A 209 7.76 -0.76 17.71
N LEU A 210 7.34 -0.79 18.97
CA LEU A 210 6.18 -1.60 19.35
C LEU A 210 4.89 -0.93 18.87
N SER A 211 4.81 0.39 18.97
CA SER A 211 3.67 1.17 18.51
C SER A 211 3.44 1.06 17.00
N ALA A 212 4.51 0.91 16.21
CA ALA A 212 4.43 0.77 14.75
C ALA A 212 3.94 -0.62 14.25
N ILE A 213 3.75 -1.60 15.13
CA ILE A 213 3.11 -2.89 14.80
C ILE A 213 1.90 -3.21 15.70
N ALA A 214 1.65 -2.41 16.74
CA ALA A 214 0.63 -2.66 17.76
C ALA A 214 -0.77 -2.88 17.17
N GLY A 215 -1.16 -2.10 16.16
CA GLY A 215 -2.45 -2.26 15.49
C GLY A 215 -2.59 -3.58 14.73
N VAL A 216 -1.49 -4.07 14.13
CA VAL A 216 -1.44 -5.39 13.46
C VAL A 216 -1.59 -6.52 14.48
N VAL A 217 -0.88 -6.42 15.61
CA VAL A 217 -0.98 -7.40 16.71
C VAL A 217 -2.38 -7.39 17.32
N SER A 218 -2.95 -6.22 17.59
CA SER A 218 -4.31 -6.10 18.11
C SER A 218 -5.34 -6.67 17.14
N ALA A 219 -5.17 -6.50 15.82
CA ALA A 219 -6.05 -7.13 14.85
C ALA A 219 -5.97 -8.66 14.87
N LEU A 220 -4.77 -9.23 15.10
CA LEU A 220 -4.63 -10.67 15.27
C LEU A 220 -5.31 -11.17 16.56
N GLN A 221 -5.13 -10.46 17.67
CA GLN A 221 -5.74 -10.80 18.96
C GLN A 221 -7.27 -10.76 18.94
N ASP A 222 -7.87 -9.82 18.20
CA ASP A 222 -9.33 -9.73 18.12
C ASP A 222 -9.96 -10.91 17.35
N ASN A 223 -9.23 -11.49 16.39
CA ASN A 223 -9.76 -12.49 15.47
C ASN A 223 -9.34 -13.93 15.84
N LEU A 224 -8.14 -14.10 16.37
CA LEU A 224 -7.71 -15.34 17.00
C LEU A 224 -8.27 -15.31 18.42
N ARG A 225 -9.20 -16.20 18.75
CA ARG A 225 -9.77 -16.34 20.11
C ARG A 225 -8.71 -16.81 21.12
N LEU A 226 -7.67 -16.01 21.33
CA LEU A 226 -6.63 -16.17 22.36
C LEU A 226 -7.09 -15.56 23.67
#